data_AF-A0A3M1M548-F1
#
_entry.id   AF-A0A3M1M548-F1
#
_cell.length_a   1.000
_cell.length_b   1.000
_cell.length_c   1.000
_cell.angle_alpha   90.00
_cell.angle_beta   90.00
_cell.angle_gamma   90.00
#
_symmetry.space_group_name_H-M   'P 1'
#
loop_
_entity.id
_entity.type
_entity.pdbx_description
1 polymer ?
#
loop_
_entity_poly.entity_id
_entity_poly.type
_entity_poly.pdbx_seq_one_letter_code
_entity_poly.pdbx_strand_id
1 'polypeptide(L)'
;AGVIARARAEGRRVIPVGTTALRLIETAAAGGGIAPWIGETDIFITPGYRFRVADGLITNFHLPRSTLIMLVAALMGLERTRAIYAHAIAAEYRFYSYGDGSLLIP
;
A
#
# COMPACT_ATOMS: atom_id res chain seq x y z
N ALA A 1 -3.97 -12.64 11.66
CA ALA A 1 -2.98 -12.00 12.55
C ALA A 1 -1.73 -12.85 12.78
N GLY A 2 -1.84 -14.10 13.29
CA GLY A 2 -0.68 -14.92 13.67
C GLY A 2 0.39 -15.10 12.58
N VAL A 3 0.01 -15.37 11.33
CA VAL A 3 0.96 -15.50 10.20
C VAL A 3 1.73 -14.20 9.93
N ILE A 4 1.04 -13.06 10.00
CA ILE A 4 1.65 -11.73 9.80
C ILE A 4 2.60 -11.41 10.96
N ALA A 5 2.17 -11.65 12.21
CA ALA A 5 2.99 -11.46 13.39
C ALA A 5 4.28 -12.30 13.32
N ARG A 6 4.17 -13.58 12.95
CA ARG A 6 5.31 -14.47 12.74
C ARG A 6 6.23 -13.95 11.64
N ALA A 7 5.69 -13.51 10.51
CA ALA A 7 6.50 -12.94 9.43
C ALA A 7 7.33 -11.75 9.90
N ARG A 8 6.72 -10.83 10.65
CA ARG A 8 7.44 -9.68 11.21
C ARG A 8 8.49 -10.08 12.24
N ALA A 9 8.18 -11.04 13.11
CA ALA A 9 9.13 -11.54 14.11
C ALA A 9 10.36 -12.21 13.45
N GLU A 10 10.19 -12.82 12.29
CA GLU A 10 11.26 -13.45 11.49
C GLU A 10 11.94 -12.48 10.52
N GLY A 11 11.61 -11.18 10.54
CA GLY A 11 12.15 -10.19 9.61
C GLY A 11 11.74 -10.40 8.14
N ARG A 12 10.67 -11.16 7.88
CA ARG A 12 10.13 -11.37 6.54
C ARG A 12 9.22 -10.22 6.13
N ARG A 13 9.23 -9.91 4.84
CA ARG A 13 8.36 -8.88 4.25
C ARG A 13 6.89 -9.29 4.28
N VAL A 14 6.01 -8.32 4.54
CA VAL A 14 4.56 -8.40 4.40
C VAL A 14 4.14 -7.46 3.27
N ILE A 15 3.73 -8.03 2.13
CA ILE A 15 3.33 -7.29 0.94
C ILE A 15 1.83 -7.55 0.70
N PRO A 16 0.94 -6.61 1.02
CA PRO A 16 -0.48 -6.75 0.77
C PRO A 16 -0.79 -6.70 -0.72
N VAL A 17 -1.80 -7.45 -1.13
CA VAL A 17 -2.34 -7.41 -2.49
C VAL A 17 -3.63 -6.60 -2.46
N GLY A 18 -3.56 -5.38 -2.99
CA GLY A 18 -4.64 -4.40 -3.00
C GLY A 18 -4.58 -3.41 -1.83
N THR A 19 -5.03 -2.18 -2.10
CA THR A 19 -5.05 -1.08 -1.12
C THR A 19 -6.02 -1.34 0.04
N THR A 20 -7.11 -2.07 -0.20
CA THR A 20 -8.04 -2.51 0.85
C THR A 20 -7.34 -3.40 1.87
N ALA A 21 -6.59 -4.40 1.41
CA ALA A 21 -5.84 -5.31 2.30
C ALA A 21 -4.80 -4.54 3.12
N LEU A 22 -4.07 -3.61 2.48
CA LEU A 22 -3.12 -2.74 3.16
C LEU A 22 -3.78 -1.90 4.26
N ARG A 23 -4.90 -1.22 3.95
CA ARG A 23 -5.62 -0.40 4.94
C ARG A 23 -6.07 -1.23 6.14
N LEU A 24 -6.61 -2.44 5.90
CA LEU A 24 -7.08 -3.32 6.96
C LEU A 24 -5.95 -3.78 7.90
N ILE A 25 -4.80 -4.20 7.37
CA ILE A 25 -3.70 -4.65 8.24
C ILE A 25 -3.04 -3.50 9.00
N GLU A 26 -3.00 -2.30 8.42
CA GLU A 26 -2.50 -1.10 9.07
C GLU A 26 -3.45 -0.65 10.20
N THR A 27 -4.75 -0.71 9.98
CA THR A 27 -5.77 -0.49 11.03
C THR A 27 -5.64 -1.53 12.15
N ALA A 28 -5.55 -2.81 11.80
CA ALA A 28 -5.42 -3.90 12.78
C ALA A 28 -4.10 -3.85 13.58
N ALA A 29 -3.14 -3.03 13.16
CA ALA A 29 -1.87 -2.81 13.84
C ALA A 29 -1.75 -1.46 14.55
N ALA A 30 -2.81 -0.65 14.59
CA ALA A 30 -2.80 0.69 15.18
C ALA A 30 -2.31 0.70 16.64
N GLY A 31 -2.58 -0.37 17.40
CA GLY A 31 -2.18 -0.55 18.81
C GLY A 31 -0.71 -0.95 19.05
N GLY A 32 0.17 -0.87 18.05
CA GLY A 32 1.60 -1.17 18.21
C GLY A 32 2.02 -2.61 17.88
N GLY A 33 1.07 -3.44 17.45
CA GLY A 33 1.31 -4.79 16.96
C GLY A 33 0.08 -5.31 16.22
N ILE A 34 0.28 -6.21 15.25
CA ILE A 34 -0.82 -6.80 14.48
C ILE A 34 -1.62 -7.76 15.37
N ALA A 35 -2.91 -7.49 15.56
CA ALA A 35 -3.82 -8.33 16.33
C ALA A 35 -5.02 -8.79 15.48
N PRO A 36 -5.77 -9.84 15.89
CA PRO A 36 -7.09 -10.09 15.34
C PRO A 36 -7.96 -8.84 15.49
N TRP A 37 -8.64 -8.45 14.42
CA TRP A 37 -9.42 -7.22 14.38
C TRP A 37 -10.65 -7.41 13.48
N ILE A 38 -11.78 -6.85 13.91
CA ILE A 38 -13.05 -6.80 13.17
C ILE A 38 -13.64 -5.41 13.39
N GLY A 39 -14.05 -4.75 12.31
CA GLY A 39 -14.69 -3.45 12.37
C GLY A 39 -14.65 -2.72 11.03
N GLU A 40 -15.05 -1.46 11.06
CA GLU A 40 -14.88 -0.53 9.94
C GLU A 40 -13.53 0.19 10.04
N THR A 41 -13.00 0.59 8.90
CA THR A 41 -11.77 1.38 8.83
C THR A 41 -11.99 2.67 8.07
N ASP A 42 -11.75 3.78 8.75
CA ASP A 42 -11.70 5.14 8.21
C ASP A 42 -10.26 5.60 7.94
N ILE A 43 -9.27 4.69 8.05
CA ILE A 43 -7.86 5.04 7.93
C ILE A 43 -7.59 5.73 6.59
N PHE A 44 -6.98 6.91 6.69
CA PHE A 44 -6.58 7.72 5.55
C PHE A 44 -5.05 7.80 5.51
N ILE A 45 -4.46 7.19 4.48
CA ILE A 45 -3.01 7.04 4.35
C ILE A 45 -2.51 8.05 3.32
N THR A 46 -1.68 8.98 3.78
CA THR A 46 -1.14 10.11 3.00
C THR A 46 0.36 10.25 3.25
N PRO A 47 1.09 11.04 2.42
CA PRO A 47 2.51 11.29 2.65
C PRO A 47 2.81 11.73 4.09
N GLY A 48 3.80 11.07 4.71
CA GLY A 48 4.11 11.22 6.14
C GLY A 48 3.54 10.13 7.04
N TYR A 49 2.66 9.26 6.53
CA TYR A 49 2.17 8.10 7.26
C TYR A 49 3.29 7.09 7.55
N ARG A 50 3.38 6.63 8.80
CA ARG A 50 4.32 5.58 9.21
C ARG A 50 3.66 4.21 9.12
N PHE A 51 4.07 3.42 8.13
CA PHE A 51 3.65 2.03 7.97
C PHE A 51 4.14 1.18 9.13
N ARG A 52 3.24 0.38 9.71
CA ARG A 52 3.53 -0.49 10.85
C ARG A 52 3.74 -1.94 10.43
N VAL A 53 3.09 -2.37 9.35
CA VAL A 53 3.06 -3.75 8.92
C VAL A 53 3.50 -3.90 7.47
N ALA A 54 3.02 -3.06 6.56
CA ALA A 54 3.29 -3.24 5.14
C ALA A 54 4.74 -2.84 4.78
N ASP A 55 5.46 -3.75 4.12
CA ASP A 55 6.82 -3.53 3.59
C ASP A 55 6.81 -3.24 2.07
N GLY A 56 5.63 -3.19 1.47
CA GLY A 56 5.40 -2.96 0.05
C GLY A 56 3.92 -3.06 -0.28
N LEU A 57 3.57 -3.00 -1.56
CA LEU A 57 2.19 -3.11 -2.03
C LEU A 57 2.14 -3.69 -3.45
N ILE A 58 1.23 -4.62 -3.69
CA ILE A 58 0.81 -4.98 -5.05
C ILE A 58 -0.53 -4.29 -5.32
N THR A 59 -0.63 -3.46 -6.35
CA THR A 59 -1.88 -2.76 -6.70
C THR A 59 -1.90 -2.34 -8.17
N ASN A 60 -3.04 -1.88 -8.67
CA ASN A 60 -3.19 -1.35 -10.02
C ASN A 60 -2.70 0.10 -10.13
N PHE A 61 -2.65 0.65 -11.35
CA PHE A 61 -2.40 2.07 -11.55
C PHE A 61 -3.67 2.91 -11.36
N HIS A 62 -3.57 3.97 -10.56
CA HIS A 62 -4.68 4.84 -10.20
C HIS A 62 -4.66 6.17 -10.95
N LEU A 63 -5.80 6.83 -11.09
CA LEU A 63 -5.83 8.14 -11.76
C LEU A 63 -5.07 9.23 -10.98
N PRO A 64 -4.50 10.23 -11.70
CA PRO A 64 -4.02 11.45 -11.09
C PRO A 64 -5.11 12.10 -10.23
N ARG A 65 -4.72 12.62 -9.06
CA ARG A 65 -5.60 13.27 -8.05
C ARG A 65 -6.60 12.34 -7.36
N SER A 66 -6.39 11.02 -7.38
CA SER A 66 -7.17 10.08 -6.57
C SER A 66 -6.59 9.95 -5.14
N THR A 67 -7.41 9.60 -4.15
CA THR A 67 -6.92 9.29 -2.80
C THR A 67 -5.97 8.09 -2.78
N LEU A 68 -6.15 7.13 -3.70
CA LEU A 68 -5.26 5.97 -3.82
C LEU A 68 -3.85 6.35 -4.31
N ILE A 69 -3.70 7.39 -5.14
CA ILE A 69 -2.36 7.88 -5.49
C ILE A 69 -1.65 8.50 -4.30
N MET A 70 -2.39 9.06 -3.32
CA MET A 70 -1.82 9.56 -2.07
C MET A 70 -1.28 8.42 -1.20
N LEU A 71 -1.96 7.28 -1.16
CA LEU A 71 -1.50 6.07 -0.47
C LEU A 71 -0.21 5.54 -1.11
N VAL A 72 -0.15 5.47 -2.45
CA VAL A 72 1.06 5.10 -3.17
C VAL A 72 2.19 6.09 -2.91
N ALA A 73 1.91 7.40 -2.88
CA ALA A 73 2.88 8.44 -2.53
C ALA A 73 3.33 8.37 -1.07
N ALA A 74 2.48 7.93 -0.15
CA ALA A 74 2.86 7.68 1.24
C ALA A 74 3.88 6.55 1.34
N LEU A 75 3.69 5.49 0.55
CA LEU A 75 4.55 4.31 0.55
C LEU A 75 5.89 4.57 -0.17
N MET A 76 5.84 5.11 -1.38
CA MET A 76 7.02 5.21 -2.27
C MET A 76 7.73 6.56 -2.19
N GLY A 77 7.12 7.56 -1.55
CA GLY A 77 7.54 8.95 -1.62
C GLY A 77 7.00 9.67 -2.88
N LEU A 78 6.82 10.98 -2.76
CA LEU A 78 6.14 11.79 -3.78
C LEU A 78 6.90 11.81 -5.13
N GLU A 79 8.20 12.07 -5.11
CA GLU A 79 9.02 12.15 -6.33
C GLU A 79 9.09 10.80 -7.06
N ARG A 80 9.27 9.70 -6.31
CA ARG A 80 9.32 8.37 -6.89
C ARG A 80 7.98 7.97 -7.49
N THR A 81 6.87 8.29 -6.82
CA THR A 81 5.52 8.07 -7.38
C THR A 81 5.32 8.85 -8.67
N ARG A 82 5.74 10.13 -8.74
CA ARG A 82 5.67 10.90 -9.99
C ARG A 82 6.45 10.24 -11.12
N ALA A 83 7.67 9.77 -10.85
CA ALA A 83 8.50 9.09 -11.84
C ALA A 83 7.86 7.78 -12.33
N ILE A 84 7.34 6.95 -11.42
CA ILE A 84 6.64 5.69 -11.74
C ILE A 84 5.45 5.95 -12.68
N TYR A 85 4.62 6.93 -12.36
CA TYR A 85 3.43 7.23 -13.14
C TYR A 85 3.76 7.90 -14.48
N ALA A 86 4.78 8.76 -14.53
CA ALA A 86 5.27 9.32 -15.79
C ALA A 86 5.78 8.22 -16.73
N HIS A 87 6.53 7.25 -16.21
CA HIS A 87 6.96 6.09 -16.97
C HIS A 87 5.79 5.24 -17.48
N ALA A 88 4.83 4.91 -16.60
CA ALA A 88 3.66 4.11 -16.99
C ALA A 88 2.84 4.77 -18.11
N ILE A 89 2.68 6.10 -18.06
CA ILE A 89 2.00 6.86 -19.12
C ILE A 89 2.80 6.82 -20.42
N ALA A 90 4.11 7.09 -20.36
CA ALA A 90 4.98 7.10 -21.54
C ALA A 90 5.10 5.72 -22.22
N ALA A 91 5.00 4.64 -21.44
CA ALA A 91 5.03 3.26 -21.90
C ALA A 91 3.63 2.69 -22.18
N GLU A 92 2.58 3.53 -22.21
CA GLU A 92 1.20 3.14 -22.54
C GLU A 92 0.64 1.98 -21.69
N TYR A 93 0.99 1.96 -20.40
CA TYR A 93 0.38 1.02 -19.45
C TYR A 93 -1.13 1.26 -19.36
N ARG A 94 -1.87 0.20 -19.13
CA ARG A 94 -3.32 0.24 -18.92
C ARG A 94 -3.59 0.56 -17.46
N PHE A 95 -4.38 1.61 -17.21
CA PHE A 95 -4.75 2.03 -15.86
C PHE A 95 -6.07 1.39 -15.42
N TYR A 96 -6.53 1.69 -14.20
CA TYR A 96 -7.82 1.24 -13.63
C TYR A 96 -7.89 -0.24 -13.22
N SER A 97 -9.08 -0.68 -12.81
CA SER A 97 -9.37 -1.98 -12.19
C SER A 97 -8.99 -3.19 -13.05
N TYR A 98 -9.01 -3.04 -14.37
CA TYR A 98 -8.69 -4.10 -15.33
C TYR A 98 -7.42 -3.83 -16.13
N GLY A 99 -6.66 -2.81 -15.72
CA GLY A 99 -5.38 -2.47 -16.31
C GLY A 99 -4.24 -3.34 -15.78
N ASP A 100 -3.04 -2.80 -15.90
CA ASP A 100 -1.83 -3.44 -15.43
C ASP A 100 -1.65 -3.28 -13.91
N GLY A 101 -0.89 -4.21 -13.34
CA GLY A 101 -0.50 -4.22 -11.94
C GLY A 101 0.89 -3.63 -11.70
N SER A 102 1.14 -3.25 -10.46
CA SER A 102 2.42 -2.75 -9.97
C SER A 102 2.83 -3.51 -8.71
N LEU A 103 4.12 -3.77 -8.56
CA LEU A 103 4.75 -4.18 -7.30
C LEU A 103 5.60 -3.01 -6.81
N LEU A 104 5.23 -2.47 -5.66
CA LEU A 104 5.80 -1.27 -5.05
C LEU A 104 6.59 -1.67 -3.81
N ILE A 105 7.91 -1.46 -3.84
CA ILE A 105 8.83 -1.76 -2.73
C ILE A 105 9.65 -0.48 -2.46
N PRO A 106 9.50 0.17 -1.29
CA PRO A 106 10.21 1.40 -0.93
C PRO A 106 11.73 1.27 -0.87
#